data_AF-A0A6G0XEW1-F1
#
_entry.id   AF-A0A6G0XEW1-F1
#
_cell.length_a   1.000
_cell.length_b   1.000
_cell.length_c   1.000
_cell.angle_alpha   90.00
_cell.angle_beta   90.00
_cell.angle_gamma   90.00
#
_symmetry.space_group_name_H-M   'P 1'
#
loop_
_entity.id
_entity.type
_entity.pdbx_description
1 polymer ?
#
loop_
_entity_poly.entity_id
_entity_poly.type
_entity_poly.pdbx_seq_one_letter_code
_entity_poly.pdbx_strand_id
1 'polypeptide(L)'
;MANGMWTRMGASGTSVIIAPKTITKELEDKMRNCIEHFMKKAKPEEARSLKVVRLHIEKSLSLSLTHHKDVIKRLMHGILQRGPSTSTPTVPSRPEISIPKTSNKWWKQEERREAMMMGIHRLYHFAVEHPECSLDVIQSFCDLSSIISEREMYQSLIFYARQLGSVYVGTNIQSEWLPETRPNPLQVLDVIASMYTLERVGLQHSREAELRGVLSSNLYSPQDYFGWDPLVSCPLSDGKQSSFQMLSNALTVLYYASSLDISLGCSYASVLKWAPAYYPYQGPSSMSEIEYIDQCYYVCRTILTLTNWGTLQIAVDLMPNEYYFLQAHLDIHIGRGDNHLIGEFTRALKCFGTSVDRGVAFALCFPHSFVQTNAGDDSSESPQQVVHKASVALYSLSEPCFNGYAPGVSDAQVLSILQRNASTEHQRRVDNTESFESDIKRNYMKQALRKLQDKAATMDVKLVITCTFLCLNYL
;
A
#
# COMPACT_ATOMS: atom_id res chain seq x y z
N MET A 1 15.81 52.11 -37.69
CA MET A 1 16.55 51.52 -38.82
C MET A 1 15.62 50.59 -39.58
N ALA A 2 15.49 50.79 -40.89
CA ALA A 2 14.49 50.15 -41.74
C ALA A 2 14.78 48.66 -41.99
N ASN A 3 13.81 47.78 -41.75
CA ASN A 3 13.83 46.41 -42.25
C ASN A 3 12.99 46.34 -43.52
N GLY A 4 13.63 46.63 -44.66
CA GLY A 4 13.02 46.59 -45.99
C GLY A 4 12.56 45.19 -46.38
N MET A 5 11.32 45.10 -46.87
CA MET A 5 10.80 43.98 -47.66
C MET A 5 11.59 43.90 -48.97
N TRP A 6 12.25 42.77 -49.24
CA TRP A 6 12.91 42.54 -50.53
C TRP A 6 12.08 41.54 -51.35
N THR A 7 11.58 42.00 -52.49
CA THR A 7 10.90 41.18 -53.50
C THR A 7 11.92 40.75 -54.54
N ARG A 8 11.99 39.46 -54.88
CA ARG A 8 12.80 38.97 -56.01
C ARG A 8 11.85 38.40 -57.07
N MET A 9 11.96 38.89 -58.31
CA MET A 9 11.20 38.34 -59.43
C MET A 9 11.79 36.99 -59.86
N GLY A 10 10.94 35.97 -59.95
CA GLY A 10 11.28 34.71 -60.62
C GLY A 10 11.12 34.82 -62.13
N ALA A 11 11.79 33.94 -62.88
CA ALA A 11 11.82 33.92 -64.35
C ALA A 11 10.43 33.69 -65.02
N SER A 12 9.39 33.40 -64.24
CA SER A 12 8.00 33.20 -64.68
C SER A 12 7.06 34.38 -64.38
N GLY A 13 7.58 35.55 -63.98
CA GLY A 13 6.78 36.75 -63.73
C GLY A 13 5.96 36.76 -62.43
N THR A 14 6.14 35.76 -61.56
CA THR A 14 5.49 35.72 -60.23
C THR A 14 6.39 36.36 -59.16
N SER A 15 5.83 37.30 -58.39
CA SER A 15 6.51 37.97 -57.28
C SER A 15 6.61 37.03 -56.08
N VAL A 16 7.82 36.58 -55.73
CA VAL A 16 8.05 35.78 -54.52
C VAL A 16 8.48 36.71 -53.41
N ILE A 17 7.71 36.73 -52.33
CA ILE A 17 8.04 37.46 -51.10
C ILE A 17 9.08 36.62 -50.34
N ILE A 18 10.28 37.16 -50.15
CA ILE A 18 11.31 36.54 -49.30
C ILE A 18 10.87 36.76 -47.85
N ALA A 19 10.68 35.67 -47.09
CA ALA A 19 10.26 35.76 -45.70
C ALA A 19 11.30 36.53 -44.86
N PRO A 20 10.88 37.41 -43.94
CA PRO A 20 11.79 38.12 -43.03
C PRO A 20 12.54 37.13 -42.12
N LYS A 21 13.73 37.51 -41.64
CA LYS A 21 14.61 36.69 -40.76
C LYS A 21 13.89 36.13 -39.52
N THR A 22 12.81 36.77 -39.08
CA THR A 22 11.96 36.35 -37.97
C THR A 22 10.52 36.15 -38.47
N ILE A 23 9.96 34.95 -38.25
CA ILE A 23 8.56 34.63 -38.56
C ILE A 23 7.66 35.26 -37.49
N THR A 24 6.68 36.07 -37.91
CA THR A 24 5.68 36.65 -37.00
C THR A 24 4.67 35.60 -36.56
N LYS A 25 4.08 35.78 -35.37
CA LYS A 25 3.08 34.86 -34.81
C LYS A 25 1.88 34.64 -35.76
N GLU A 26 1.45 35.69 -36.45
CA GLU A 26 0.38 35.62 -37.46
C GLU A 26 0.75 34.74 -38.66
N LEU A 27 2.01 34.79 -39.11
CA LEU A 27 2.48 33.94 -40.20
C LEU A 27 2.64 32.49 -39.74
N GLU A 28 3.09 32.27 -38.51
CA GLU A 28 3.17 30.94 -37.90
C GLU A 28 1.79 30.27 -37.79
N ASP A 29 0.75 31.03 -37.42
CA ASP A 29 -0.63 30.53 -37.35
C ASP A 29 -1.20 30.20 -38.73
N LYS A 30 -0.89 31.01 -39.76
CA LYS A 30 -1.24 30.69 -41.16
C LYS A 30 -0.53 29.42 -41.65
N MET A 31 0.74 29.24 -41.30
CA MET A 31 1.50 28.02 -41.61
C MET A 31 0.90 26.80 -40.91
N ARG A 32 0.54 26.92 -39.62
CA ARG A 32 -0.11 25.85 -38.84
C ARG A 32 -1.41 25.38 -39.49
N ASN A 33 -2.31 26.30 -39.81
CA ASN A 33 -3.59 25.98 -40.46
C ASN A 33 -3.40 25.30 -41.82
N CYS A 34 -2.40 25.74 -42.59
CA CYS A 34 -2.04 25.12 -43.87
C CYS A 34 -1.52 23.68 -43.70
N ILE A 35 -0.68 23.44 -42.69
CA ILE A 35 -0.18 22.09 -42.37
C ILE A 35 -1.32 21.19 -41.90
N GLU A 36 -2.19 21.64 -41.00
CA GLU A 36 -3.34 20.85 -40.53
C GLU A 36 -4.28 20.46 -41.67
N HIS A 37 -4.57 21.40 -42.58
CA HIS A 37 -5.41 21.12 -43.74
C HIS A 37 -4.76 20.12 -44.71
N PHE A 38 -3.45 20.23 -44.93
CA PHE A 38 -2.69 19.31 -45.77
C PHE A 38 -2.66 17.89 -45.15
N MET A 39 -2.36 17.77 -43.86
CA MET A 39 -2.23 16.48 -43.17
C MET A 39 -3.57 15.74 -43.03
N LYS A 40 -4.71 16.45 -43.01
CA LYS A 40 -6.04 15.82 -43.07
C LYS A 40 -6.36 15.17 -44.42
N LYS A 41 -5.73 15.61 -45.51
CA LYS A 41 -6.00 15.15 -46.88
C LYS A 41 -4.90 14.25 -47.47
N ALA A 42 -3.66 14.37 -46.98
CA ALA A 42 -2.50 13.65 -47.51
C ALA A 42 -2.42 12.20 -46.99
N LYS A 43 -1.73 11.33 -47.74
CA LYS A 43 -1.41 9.97 -47.29
C LYS A 43 -0.48 10.01 -46.05
N PRO A 44 -0.51 9.02 -45.15
CA PRO A 44 0.25 9.04 -43.89
C PRO A 44 1.77 9.24 -44.07
N GLU A 45 2.34 8.74 -45.16
CA GLU A 45 3.77 8.86 -45.48
C GLU A 45 4.13 10.27 -45.96
N GLU A 46 3.24 10.92 -46.72
CA GLU A 46 3.41 12.29 -47.21
C GLU A 46 3.21 13.31 -46.09
N ALA A 47 2.26 13.05 -45.18
CA ALA A 47 1.96 13.87 -44.01
C ALA A 47 3.12 13.91 -42.99
N ARG A 48 4.02 12.92 -43.03
CA ARG A 48 5.23 12.85 -42.17
C ARG A 48 6.49 13.40 -42.87
N SER A 49 6.43 13.67 -44.17
CA SER A 49 7.58 14.15 -44.94
C SER A 49 7.74 15.66 -44.87
N LEU A 50 8.74 16.12 -44.12
CA LEU A 50 9.09 17.54 -43.98
C LEU A 50 9.32 18.24 -45.32
N LYS A 51 9.87 17.53 -46.32
CA LYS A 51 10.14 18.05 -47.66
C LYS A 51 8.84 18.36 -48.40
N VAL A 52 7.86 17.46 -48.31
CA VAL A 52 6.57 17.60 -49.00
C VAL A 52 5.71 18.68 -48.33
N VAL A 53 5.66 18.68 -47.01
CA VAL A 53 4.92 19.69 -46.23
C VAL A 53 5.48 21.09 -46.48
N ARG A 54 6.81 21.25 -46.49
CA ARG A 54 7.45 22.52 -46.82
C ARG A 54 7.06 23.02 -48.22
N LEU A 55 7.13 22.16 -49.23
CA LEU A 55 6.81 22.52 -50.62
C LEU A 55 5.34 22.92 -50.78
N HIS A 56 4.43 22.28 -50.02
CA HIS A 56 3.02 22.64 -49.97
C HIS A 56 2.81 24.03 -49.34
N ILE A 57 3.47 24.34 -48.23
CA ILE A 57 3.36 25.66 -47.58
C ILE A 57 3.93 26.76 -48.50
N GLU A 58 5.10 26.54 -49.10
CA GLU A 58 5.74 27.50 -50.00
C GLU A 58 4.83 27.81 -51.21
N LYS A 59 4.14 26.80 -51.75
CA LYS A 59 3.17 26.96 -52.84
C LYS A 59 1.87 27.66 -52.40
N SER A 60 1.31 27.25 -51.26
CA SER A 60 0.01 27.75 -50.78
C SER A 60 0.07 29.18 -50.24
N LEU A 61 1.21 29.59 -49.67
CA LEU A 61 1.40 30.93 -49.13
C LEU A 61 2.27 31.83 -50.00
N SER A 62 2.82 31.33 -51.13
CA SER A 62 3.72 32.07 -52.04
C SER A 62 4.94 32.68 -51.33
N LEU A 63 5.55 31.91 -50.43
CA LEU A 63 6.69 32.32 -49.58
C LEU A 63 7.84 31.34 -49.73
N SER A 64 9.09 31.82 -49.59
CA SER A 64 10.27 30.95 -49.52
C SER A 64 10.64 30.64 -48.06
N LEU A 65 10.73 29.36 -47.69
CA LEU A 65 10.99 28.89 -46.31
C LEU A 65 12.33 28.13 -46.19
N THR A 66 13.29 28.45 -47.07
CA THR A 66 14.62 27.82 -47.14
C THR A 66 15.38 27.76 -45.81
N HIS A 67 15.24 28.77 -44.96
CA HIS A 67 15.96 28.87 -43.69
C HIS A 67 15.11 28.60 -42.44
N HIS A 68 13.85 28.19 -42.58
CA HIS A 68 12.90 28.04 -41.45
C HIS A 68 12.46 26.59 -41.20
N LYS A 69 13.35 25.63 -41.51
CA LYS A 69 13.10 24.18 -41.36
C LYS A 69 12.67 23.80 -39.94
N ASP A 70 13.25 24.41 -38.91
CA ASP A 70 12.97 24.09 -37.51
C ASP A 70 11.58 24.57 -37.05
N VAL A 71 11.08 25.65 -37.64
CA VAL A 71 9.71 26.15 -37.38
C VAL A 71 8.70 25.16 -37.94
N ILE A 72 8.90 24.69 -39.18
CA ILE A 72 8.02 23.70 -39.81
C ILE A 72 8.07 22.38 -39.01
N LYS A 73 9.26 21.94 -38.59
CA LYS A 73 9.42 20.72 -37.78
C LYS A 73 8.67 20.82 -36.45
N ARG A 74 8.79 21.96 -35.74
CA ARG A 74 8.04 22.21 -34.48
C ARG A 74 6.52 22.20 -34.71
N LEU A 75 6.04 22.86 -35.77
CA LEU A 75 4.62 22.90 -36.11
C LEU A 75 4.07 21.52 -36.45
N MET A 76 4.77 20.75 -37.29
CA MET A 76 4.39 19.38 -37.64
C MET A 76 4.36 18.46 -36.41
N HIS A 77 5.35 18.55 -35.51
CA HIS A 77 5.36 17.78 -34.26
C HIS A 77 4.19 18.14 -33.36
N GLY A 78 3.88 19.43 -33.22
CA GLY A 78 2.75 19.89 -32.43
C GLY A 78 1.41 19.39 -32.96
N ILE A 79 1.26 19.29 -34.29
CA ILE A 79 0.04 18.78 -34.93
C ILE A 79 -0.04 17.25 -34.84
N LEU A 80 1.06 16.52 -35.03
CA LEU A 80 1.09 15.05 -34.94
C LEU A 80 0.88 14.52 -33.52
N GLN A 81 1.33 15.26 -32.50
CA GLN A 81 1.10 14.91 -31.09
C GLN A 81 -0.33 15.24 -30.64
N ARG A 82 -0.98 16.21 -31.29
CA ARG A 82 -2.41 16.49 -31.14
C ARG A 82 -3.21 15.57 -32.08
N GLY A 83 -3.42 14.32 -31.67
CA GLY A 83 -4.42 13.45 -32.30
C GLY A 83 -5.80 14.12 -32.38
N PRO A 84 -6.76 13.57 -33.15
CA PRO A 84 -8.04 14.23 -33.45
C PRO A 84 -8.75 14.64 -32.16
N SER A 85 -8.94 15.95 -32.02
CA SER A 85 -9.41 16.64 -30.83
C SER A 85 -10.90 16.42 -30.60
N THR A 86 -11.25 15.90 -29.42
CA THR A 86 -12.49 16.28 -28.73
C THR A 86 -12.17 16.98 -27.42
N SER A 87 -12.89 18.08 -27.20
CA SER A 87 -13.12 18.82 -25.96
C SER A 87 -12.17 19.94 -25.53
N THR A 88 -12.85 20.94 -24.98
CA THR A 88 -12.57 22.30 -24.50
C THR A 88 -11.57 22.41 -23.35
N PRO A 89 -11.04 23.61 -23.05
CA PRO A 89 -9.87 23.78 -22.20
C PRO A 89 -10.22 23.70 -20.70
N THR A 90 -9.63 22.74 -20.00
CA THR A 90 -9.60 22.69 -18.54
C THR A 90 -8.23 23.10 -18.00
N VAL A 91 -8.30 23.97 -16.99
CA VAL A 91 -7.34 24.33 -15.93
C VAL A 91 -6.16 23.33 -15.77
N PRO A 92 -4.91 23.78 -15.57
CA PRO A 92 -3.75 22.89 -15.48
C PRO A 92 -3.89 21.98 -14.25
N SER A 93 -4.31 20.74 -14.49
CA SER A 93 -4.27 19.66 -13.52
C SER A 93 -2.82 19.20 -13.33
N ARG A 94 -2.46 19.11 -12.05
CA ARG A 94 -1.33 18.37 -11.48
C ARG A 94 -1.03 17.09 -12.30
N PRO A 95 0.24 16.73 -12.55
CA PRO A 95 0.55 15.52 -13.30
C PRO A 95 -0.06 14.32 -12.58
N GLU A 96 -1.15 13.80 -13.14
CA GLU A 96 -1.68 12.50 -12.78
C GLU A 96 -0.59 11.48 -13.08
N ILE A 97 -0.08 10.86 -12.02
CA ILE A 97 0.66 9.62 -12.13
C ILE A 97 -0.34 8.61 -12.71
N SER A 98 -0.34 8.47 -14.03
CA SER A 98 -1.08 7.41 -14.70
C SER A 98 -0.43 6.10 -14.29
N ILE A 99 -0.95 5.48 -13.23
CA ILE A 99 -0.68 4.07 -12.92
C ILE A 99 -1.06 3.31 -14.19
N PRO A 100 -0.13 2.60 -14.84
CA PRO A 100 -0.46 1.82 -16.01
C PRO A 100 -1.57 0.85 -15.60
N LYS A 101 -2.69 0.84 -16.34
CA LYS A 101 -3.72 -0.19 -16.25
C LYS A 101 -3.08 -1.53 -16.60
N THR A 102 -2.43 -2.15 -15.62
CA THR A 102 -2.05 -3.57 -15.67
C THR A 102 -3.35 -4.34 -15.82
N SER A 103 -3.39 -5.26 -16.79
CA SER A 103 -4.47 -6.24 -16.94
C SER A 103 -4.90 -6.78 -15.56
N ASN A 104 -6.07 -6.33 -15.08
CA ASN A 104 -6.63 -6.58 -13.75
C ASN A 104 -7.14 -8.02 -13.59
N LYS A 105 -6.26 -9.01 -13.77
CA LYS A 105 -6.46 -10.32 -13.19
C LYS A 105 -5.27 -10.58 -12.30
N TRP A 106 -5.49 -10.43 -10.99
CA TRP A 106 -4.49 -10.80 -10.03
C TRP A 106 -4.13 -12.28 -10.21
N TRP A 107 -2.90 -12.60 -9.87
CA TRP A 107 -2.33 -13.92 -10.08
C TRP A 107 -3.15 -15.02 -9.37
N LYS A 108 -3.44 -16.13 -10.07
CA LYS A 108 -4.15 -17.32 -9.57
C LYS A 108 -5.46 -17.04 -8.82
N GLN A 109 -6.35 -16.26 -9.44
CA GLN A 109 -7.58 -15.79 -8.79
C GLN A 109 -8.50 -16.93 -8.32
N GLU A 110 -8.64 -18.01 -9.10
CA GLU A 110 -9.51 -19.14 -8.74
C GLU A 110 -8.92 -19.94 -7.57
N GLU A 111 -7.63 -20.26 -7.62
CA GLU A 111 -6.97 -21.00 -6.55
C GLU A 111 -6.92 -20.20 -5.24
N ARG A 112 -6.74 -18.88 -5.34
CA ARG A 112 -6.81 -17.99 -4.18
C ARG A 112 -8.21 -17.95 -3.58
N ARG A 113 -9.24 -17.89 -4.43
CA ARG A 113 -10.64 -17.90 -3.97
C ARG A 113 -10.96 -19.18 -3.21
N GLU A 114 -10.58 -20.33 -3.75
CA GLU A 114 -10.79 -21.63 -3.13
C GLU A 114 -10.03 -21.75 -1.80
N ALA A 115 -8.75 -21.37 -1.78
CA ALA A 115 -7.93 -21.38 -0.56
C ALA A 115 -8.48 -20.43 0.53
N MET A 116 -8.96 -19.24 0.14
CA MET A 116 -9.60 -18.29 1.04
C MET A 116 -10.85 -18.87 1.68
N MET A 117 -11.79 -19.39 0.88
CA MET A 117 -13.02 -19.98 1.40
C MET A 117 -12.73 -21.16 2.33
N MET A 118 -11.82 -22.04 1.94
CA MET A 118 -11.40 -23.17 2.77
C MET A 118 -10.78 -22.71 4.10
N GLY A 119 -9.89 -21.72 4.07
CA GLY A 119 -9.26 -21.18 5.26
C GLY A 119 -10.24 -20.47 6.19
N ILE A 120 -11.20 -19.71 5.65
CA ILE A 120 -12.28 -19.08 6.42
C ILE A 120 -13.11 -20.13 7.16
N HIS A 121 -13.54 -21.19 6.46
CA HIS A 121 -14.32 -22.28 7.07
C HIS A 121 -13.53 -23.00 8.18
N ARG A 122 -12.27 -23.35 7.90
CA ARG A 122 -11.42 -24.05 8.89
C ARG A 122 -11.14 -23.20 10.11
N LEU A 123 -10.84 -21.91 9.93
CA LEU A 123 -10.57 -21.00 11.03
C LEU A 123 -11.81 -20.81 11.92
N TYR A 124 -13.01 -20.76 11.31
CA TYR A 124 -14.26 -20.76 12.06
C TYR A 124 -14.45 -22.05 12.88
N HIS A 125 -14.28 -23.23 12.27
CA HIS A 125 -14.42 -24.50 12.98
C HIS A 125 -13.39 -24.64 14.11
N PHE A 126 -12.15 -24.20 13.88
CA PHE A 126 -11.12 -24.18 14.90
C PHE A 126 -11.50 -23.29 16.08
N ALA A 127 -12.06 -22.10 15.84
CA ALA A 127 -12.54 -21.21 16.91
C ALA A 127 -13.72 -21.80 17.70
N VAL A 128 -14.55 -22.64 17.07
CA VAL A 128 -15.63 -23.38 17.75
C VAL A 128 -15.06 -24.46 18.68
N GLU A 129 -14.00 -25.14 18.24
CA GLU A 129 -13.30 -26.16 19.05
C GLU A 129 -12.41 -25.54 20.14
N HIS A 130 -11.93 -24.31 19.93
CA HIS A 130 -11.05 -23.55 20.80
C HIS A 130 -11.65 -22.16 21.14
N PRO A 131 -12.65 -22.09 22.04
CA PRO A 131 -13.32 -20.83 22.36
C PRO A 131 -12.40 -19.73 22.90
N GLU A 132 -11.25 -20.09 23.49
CA GLU A 132 -10.26 -19.19 24.05
C GLU A 132 -9.60 -18.25 23.03
N CYS A 133 -9.62 -18.59 21.74
CA CYS A 133 -9.09 -17.75 20.65
C CYS A 133 -10.19 -17.15 19.76
N SER A 134 -11.47 -17.32 20.14
CA SER A 134 -12.59 -16.91 19.29
C SER A 134 -12.66 -15.39 19.08
N LEU A 135 -12.25 -14.56 20.05
CA LEU A 135 -12.12 -13.10 19.85
C LEU A 135 -11.10 -12.75 18.76
N ASP A 136 -9.94 -13.41 18.73
CA ASP A 136 -8.92 -13.18 17.70
C ASP A 136 -9.44 -13.54 16.30
N VAL A 137 -10.26 -14.59 16.19
CA VAL A 137 -10.92 -14.98 14.95
C VAL A 137 -12.02 -14.00 14.55
N ILE A 138 -12.84 -13.54 15.48
CA ILE A 138 -13.85 -12.50 15.23
C ILE A 138 -13.19 -11.24 14.71
N GLN A 139 -12.12 -10.77 15.38
CA GLN A 139 -11.35 -9.61 14.96
C GLN A 139 -10.79 -9.80 13.54
N SER A 140 -10.20 -10.96 13.28
CA SER A 140 -9.63 -11.28 11.97
C SER A 140 -10.68 -11.34 10.86
N PHE A 141 -11.86 -11.90 11.13
CA PHE A 141 -12.95 -11.90 10.18
C PHE A 141 -13.52 -10.51 9.93
N CYS A 142 -13.63 -9.67 10.96
CA CYS A 142 -14.07 -8.29 10.82
C CYS A 142 -13.12 -7.49 9.93
N ASP A 143 -11.81 -7.63 10.15
CA ASP A 143 -10.79 -6.93 9.36
C ASP A 143 -10.65 -7.49 7.94
N LEU A 144 -10.80 -8.80 7.73
CA LEU A 144 -10.87 -9.38 6.38
C LEU A 144 -12.12 -8.90 5.63
N SER A 145 -13.27 -8.82 6.32
CA SER A 145 -14.53 -8.41 5.71
C SER A 145 -14.50 -6.95 5.24
N SER A 146 -13.70 -6.08 5.87
CA SER A 146 -13.61 -4.67 5.48
C SER A 146 -12.77 -4.45 4.22
N ILE A 147 -11.97 -5.43 3.82
CA ILE A 147 -11.08 -5.35 2.65
C ILE A 147 -11.52 -6.24 1.49
N ILE A 148 -12.46 -7.18 1.67
CA ILE A 148 -12.87 -8.12 0.62
C ILE A 148 -14.02 -7.54 -0.21
N SER A 149 -13.91 -7.65 -1.54
CA SER A 149 -14.97 -7.27 -2.49
C SER A 149 -15.85 -8.44 -2.93
N GLU A 150 -15.41 -9.68 -2.76
CA GLU A 150 -16.15 -10.87 -3.15
C GLU A 150 -17.32 -11.13 -2.19
N ARG A 151 -18.55 -11.08 -2.73
CA ARG A 151 -19.79 -11.12 -1.95
C ARG A 151 -19.92 -12.38 -1.08
N GLU A 152 -19.57 -13.55 -1.62
CA GLU A 152 -19.71 -14.82 -0.91
C GLU A 152 -18.78 -14.89 0.31
N MET A 153 -17.50 -14.55 0.12
CA MET A 153 -16.54 -14.46 1.24
C MET A 153 -16.96 -13.43 2.27
N TYR A 154 -17.37 -12.24 1.83
CA TYR A 154 -17.85 -11.19 2.71
C TYR A 154 -19.02 -11.68 3.59
N GLN A 155 -20.00 -12.36 2.99
CA GLN A 155 -21.14 -12.91 3.71
C GLN A 155 -20.72 -13.98 4.72
N SER A 156 -19.83 -14.91 4.33
CA SER A 156 -19.31 -15.95 5.24
C SER A 156 -18.55 -15.37 6.43
N LEU A 157 -17.68 -14.38 6.20
CA LEU A 157 -16.90 -13.72 7.26
C LEU A 157 -17.82 -13.04 8.28
N ILE A 158 -18.77 -12.24 7.81
CA ILE A 158 -19.72 -11.54 8.69
C ILE A 158 -20.61 -12.54 9.43
N PHE A 159 -21.09 -13.58 8.75
CA PHE A 159 -21.90 -14.62 9.37
C PHE A 159 -21.13 -15.34 10.48
N TYR A 160 -19.91 -15.79 10.21
CA TYR A 160 -19.09 -16.50 11.19
C TYR A 160 -18.65 -15.62 12.36
N ALA A 161 -18.26 -14.37 12.09
CA ALA A 161 -17.93 -13.42 13.15
C ALA A 161 -19.13 -13.22 14.11
N ARG A 162 -20.35 -13.11 13.58
CA ARG A 162 -21.57 -12.99 14.40
C ARG A 162 -21.95 -14.27 15.12
N GLN A 163 -21.77 -15.44 14.50
CA GLN A 163 -22.02 -16.72 15.15
C GLN A 163 -21.09 -16.93 16.35
N LEU A 164 -19.78 -16.70 16.16
CA LEU A 164 -18.80 -16.74 17.27
C LEU A 164 -19.13 -15.69 18.33
N GLY A 165 -19.48 -14.46 17.91
CA GLY A 165 -19.88 -13.40 18.82
C GLY A 165 -21.14 -13.72 19.64
N SER A 166 -22.09 -14.48 19.09
CA SER A 166 -23.36 -14.81 19.78
C SER A 166 -23.15 -15.55 21.10
N VAL A 167 -22.04 -16.27 21.25
CA VAL A 167 -21.70 -16.98 22.48
C VAL A 167 -21.48 -15.99 23.63
N TYR A 168 -20.99 -14.78 23.35
CA TYR A 168 -20.72 -13.70 24.32
C TYR A 168 -21.98 -12.95 24.79
N VAL A 169 -23.14 -13.22 24.19
CA VAL A 169 -24.39 -12.55 24.58
C VAL A 169 -24.85 -13.10 25.93
N GLY A 170 -24.78 -12.27 26.97
CA GLY A 170 -25.27 -12.62 28.32
C GLY A 170 -24.36 -13.59 29.08
N THR A 171 -23.15 -13.85 28.59
CA THR A 171 -22.15 -14.73 29.21
C THR A 171 -20.88 -13.93 29.52
N ASN A 172 -20.30 -14.18 30.70
CA ASN A 172 -18.94 -13.73 31.03
C ASN A 172 -17.98 -14.89 30.77
N ILE A 173 -17.70 -15.18 29.49
CA ILE A 173 -16.84 -16.30 29.09
C ILE A 173 -15.40 -16.08 29.59
N GLN A 174 -14.98 -14.83 29.71
CA GLN A 174 -13.72 -14.43 30.31
C GLN A 174 -14.04 -13.44 31.45
N SER A 175 -13.91 -13.88 32.70
CA SER A 175 -13.92 -12.94 33.82
C SER A 175 -12.58 -12.23 33.87
N GLU A 176 -12.43 -11.16 33.07
CA GLU A 176 -11.21 -10.36 32.96
C GLU A 176 -10.70 -9.91 34.35
N TRP A 177 -11.61 -9.57 35.28
CA TRP A 177 -11.35 -9.47 36.72
C TRP A 177 -12.58 -9.84 37.54
N LEU A 178 -12.43 -10.04 38.86
CA LEU A 178 -13.56 -10.35 39.74
C LEU A 178 -14.46 -9.11 39.89
N PRO A 179 -15.80 -9.23 39.84
CA PRO A 179 -16.70 -8.12 40.11
C PRO A 179 -16.33 -7.40 41.42
N GLU A 180 -16.38 -6.07 41.42
CA GLU A 180 -16.07 -5.22 42.58
C GLU A 180 -14.60 -5.24 43.05
N THR A 181 -13.70 -5.89 42.30
CA THR A 181 -12.25 -5.79 42.53
C THR A 181 -11.62 -4.75 41.61
N ARG A 182 -10.51 -4.16 42.06
CA ARG A 182 -9.74 -3.22 41.24
C ARG A 182 -9.00 -3.99 40.14
N PRO A 183 -9.26 -3.74 38.84
CA PRO A 183 -8.52 -4.38 37.76
C PRO A 183 -7.10 -3.86 37.68
N ASN A 184 -6.16 -4.71 37.31
CA ASN A 184 -4.80 -4.28 36.98
C ASN A 184 -4.73 -3.63 35.57
N PRO A 185 -3.63 -2.93 35.24
CA PRO A 185 -3.53 -2.25 33.93
C PRO A 185 -3.69 -3.18 32.72
N LEU A 186 -3.13 -4.38 32.75
CA LEU A 186 -3.23 -5.33 31.63
C LEU A 186 -4.68 -5.78 31.42
N GLN A 187 -5.39 -6.09 32.52
CA GLN A 187 -6.80 -6.43 32.46
C GLN A 187 -7.63 -5.32 31.82
N VAL A 188 -7.33 -4.05 32.14
CA VAL A 188 -7.99 -2.89 31.51
C VAL A 188 -7.72 -2.86 29.99
N LEU A 189 -6.49 -3.15 29.55
CA LEU A 189 -6.16 -3.19 28.12
C LEU A 189 -6.84 -4.35 27.40
N ASP A 190 -6.93 -5.52 28.04
CA ASP A 190 -7.61 -6.69 27.49
C ASP A 190 -9.10 -6.40 27.23
N VAL A 191 -9.80 -5.73 28.17
CA VAL A 191 -11.21 -5.34 27.97
C VAL A 191 -11.36 -4.37 26.81
N ILE A 192 -10.44 -3.41 26.65
CA ILE A 192 -10.49 -2.46 25.54
C ILE A 192 -10.39 -3.21 24.21
N ALA A 193 -9.50 -4.21 24.11
CA ALA A 193 -9.38 -5.05 22.93
C ALA A 193 -10.63 -5.92 22.68
N SER A 194 -11.17 -6.55 23.73
CA SER A 194 -12.41 -7.33 23.68
C SER A 194 -13.61 -6.47 23.26
N MET A 195 -13.76 -5.29 23.87
CA MET A 195 -14.79 -4.30 23.55
C MET A 195 -14.74 -3.89 22.09
N TYR A 196 -13.56 -3.49 21.61
CA TYR A 196 -13.37 -3.10 20.22
C TYR A 196 -13.81 -4.22 19.27
N THR A 197 -13.41 -5.45 19.56
CA THR A 197 -13.76 -6.63 18.76
C THR A 197 -15.26 -6.91 18.74
N LEU A 198 -15.93 -6.86 19.90
CA LEU A 198 -17.37 -7.12 20.02
C LEU A 198 -18.24 -6.02 19.38
N GLU A 199 -17.85 -4.75 19.50
CA GLU A 199 -18.58 -3.65 18.87
C GLU A 199 -18.58 -3.75 17.33
N ARG A 200 -17.50 -4.29 16.75
CA ARG A 200 -17.41 -4.56 15.29
C ARG A 200 -18.46 -5.55 14.79
N VAL A 201 -18.98 -6.42 15.65
CA VAL A 201 -20.09 -7.34 15.34
C VAL A 201 -21.44 -6.87 15.89
N GLY A 202 -21.51 -5.68 16.46
CA GLY A 202 -22.73 -5.07 17.01
C GLY A 202 -23.13 -5.60 18.38
N LEU A 203 -22.16 -6.08 19.17
CA LEU A 203 -22.36 -6.58 20.52
C LEU A 203 -21.74 -5.62 21.55
N GLN A 204 -22.46 -5.40 22.64
CA GLN A 204 -21.96 -4.62 23.76
C GLN A 204 -21.21 -5.53 24.73
N HIS A 205 -20.04 -5.08 25.19
CA HIS A 205 -19.28 -5.80 26.20
C HIS A 205 -19.92 -5.67 27.58
N SER A 206 -19.99 -6.77 28.33
CA SER A 206 -20.65 -6.82 29.65
C SER A 206 -20.06 -5.84 30.67
N ARG A 207 -18.76 -5.55 30.57
CA ARG A 207 -18.00 -4.68 31.49
C ARG A 207 -17.82 -3.23 31.04
N GLU A 208 -18.47 -2.79 29.96
CA GLU A 208 -18.29 -1.42 29.47
C GLU A 208 -18.50 -0.36 30.56
N ALA A 209 -19.59 -0.45 31.33
CA ALA A 209 -19.92 0.52 32.36
C ALA A 209 -18.87 0.55 33.49
N GLU A 210 -18.38 -0.62 33.89
CA GLU A 210 -17.34 -0.76 34.93
C GLU A 210 -16.01 -0.20 34.45
N LEU A 211 -15.61 -0.54 33.22
CA LEU A 211 -14.40 -0.02 32.59
C LEU A 211 -14.43 1.52 32.53
N ARG A 212 -15.54 2.11 32.06
CA ARG A 212 -15.68 3.57 32.01
C ARG A 212 -15.62 4.20 33.40
N GLY A 213 -16.17 3.54 34.42
CA GLY A 213 -16.04 3.94 35.82
C GLY A 213 -14.58 3.96 36.30
N VAL A 214 -13.84 2.87 36.05
CA VAL A 214 -12.41 2.74 36.36
C VAL A 214 -11.59 3.85 35.69
N LEU A 215 -11.80 4.07 34.38
CA LEU A 215 -11.09 5.10 33.62
C LEU A 215 -11.41 6.51 34.11
N SER A 216 -12.66 6.79 34.47
CA SER A 216 -13.06 8.11 34.99
C SER A 216 -12.37 8.48 36.31
N SER A 217 -11.96 7.49 37.09
CA SER A 217 -11.22 7.69 38.34
C SER A 217 -9.71 7.90 38.15
N ASN A 218 -9.20 7.87 36.91
CA ASN A 218 -7.79 8.09 36.56
C ASN A 218 -6.80 7.27 37.40
N LEU A 219 -7.12 5.99 37.63
CA LEU A 219 -6.33 5.10 38.51
C LEU A 219 -4.93 4.79 38.01
N TYR A 220 -4.71 4.92 36.71
CA TYR A 220 -3.50 4.49 36.01
C TYR A 220 -3.06 5.57 35.03
N SER A 221 -1.74 5.74 34.94
CA SER A 221 -1.05 6.61 33.99
C SER A 221 -0.62 5.82 32.74
N PRO A 222 -0.22 6.50 31.66
CA PRO A 222 0.39 5.82 30.50
C PRO A 222 1.57 4.91 30.89
N GLN A 223 2.35 5.30 31.89
CA GLN A 223 3.47 4.51 32.43
C GLN A 223 3.00 3.16 33.00
N ASP A 224 1.84 3.12 33.66
CA ASP A 224 1.28 1.89 34.23
C ASP A 224 0.77 0.94 33.14
N TYR A 225 0.20 1.49 32.06
CA TYR A 225 -0.33 0.70 30.94
C TYR A 225 0.75 0.14 30.03
N PHE A 226 1.76 0.95 29.69
CA PHE A 226 2.73 0.61 28.65
C PHE A 226 4.12 0.27 29.19
N GLY A 227 4.38 0.50 30.48
CA GLY A 227 5.72 0.37 31.07
C GLY A 227 6.66 1.54 30.73
N TRP A 228 6.18 2.56 30.02
CA TRP A 228 6.88 3.82 29.72
C TRP A 228 5.86 4.94 29.50
N ASP A 229 6.27 6.20 29.64
CA ASP A 229 5.44 7.36 29.34
C ASP A 229 5.77 7.94 27.94
N PRO A 230 4.86 7.78 26.94
CA PRO A 230 5.06 8.32 25.59
C PRO A 230 5.17 9.84 25.51
N LEU A 231 4.68 10.56 26.51
CA LEU A 231 4.78 12.01 26.54
C LEU A 231 6.18 12.48 26.89
N VAL A 232 6.92 11.70 27.69
CA VAL A 232 8.18 12.12 28.33
C VAL A 232 9.41 11.69 27.55
N SER A 233 9.50 10.42 27.14
CA SER A 233 10.74 9.85 26.57
C SER A 233 10.43 8.77 25.53
N CYS A 234 11.37 8.46 24.64
CA CYS A 234 11.34 7.27 23.77
C CYS A 234 11.47 5.99 24.61
N PRO A 235 10.81 4.85 24.28
CA PRO A 235 10.95 3.64 25.07
C PRO A 235 12.34 3.03 24.88
N LEU A 236 12.83 2.35 25.91
CA LEU A 236 14.08 1.60 25.89
C LEU A 236 13.76 0.12 26.08
N SER A 237 14.45 -0.74 25.32
CA SER A 237 14.34 -2.19 25.50
C SER A 237 14.77 -2.54 26.93
N ASP A 238 14.01 -3.42 27.58
CA ASP A 238 14.31 -3.92 28.91
C ASP A 238 14.48 -5.46 28.89
N GLY A 239 14.68 -6.08 30.06
CA GLY A 239 14.86 -7.53 30.16
C GLY A 239 13.60 -8.35 29.86
N LYS A 240 12.44 -7.72 29.66
CA LYS A 240 11.14 -8.36 29.44
C LYS A 240 10.60 -8.12 28.03
N GLN A 241 10.79 -6.93 27.48
CA GLN A 241 10.23 -6.52 26.19
C GLN A 241 11.20 -5.60 25.44
N SER A 242 11.24 -5.75 24.11
CA SER A 242 11.96 -4.81 23.26
C SER A 242 11.19 -3.50 23.14
N SER A 243 11.90 -2.40 22.86
CA SER A 243 11.25 -1.11 22.60
C SER A 243 10.29 -1.15 21.41
N PHE A 244 10.57 -1.99 20.41
CA PHE A 244 9.68 -2.23 19.27
C PHE A 244 8.37 -2.92 19.69
N GLN A 245 8.45 -3.91 20.58
CA GLN A 245 7.26 -4.57 21.12
C GLN A 245 6.41 -3.59 21.95
N MET A 246 7.04 -2.77 22.79
CA MET A 246 6.35 -1.74 23.58
C MET A 246 5.61 -0.73 22.69
N LEU A 247 6.28 -0.24 21.62
CA LEU A 247 5.67 0.67 20.65
C LEU A 247 4.52 0.01 19.88
N SER A 248 4.73 -1.21 19.40
CA SER A 248 3.73 -1.99 18.66
C SER A 248 2.45 -2.21 19.46
N ASN A 249 2.58 -2.62 20.72
CA ASN A 249 1.47 -2.83 21.64
C ASN A 249 0.75 -1.51 21.94
N ALA A 250 1.49 -0.45 22.23
CA ALA A 250 0.91 0.86 22.52
C ALA A 250 0.13 1.43 21.33
N LEU A 251 0.67 1.37 20.11
CA LEU A 251 -0.04 1.82 18.89
C LEU A 251 -1.33 1.03 18.66
N THR A 252 -1.30 -0.28 18.86
CA THR A 252 -2.46 -1.17 18.67
C THR A 252 -3.57 -0.85 19.68
N VAL A 253 -3.22 -0.75 20.96
CA VAL A 253 -4.19 -0.47 22.04
C VAL A 253 -4.74 0.95 21.94
N LEU A 254 -3.90 1.95 21.64
CA LEU A 254 -4.37 3.33 21.46
C LEU A 254 -5.28 3.47 20.24
N TYR A 255 -5.06 2.67 19.20
CA TYR A 255 -5.97 2.60 18.06
C TYR A 255 -7.35 2.06 18.48
N TYR A 256 -7.40 0.97 19.24
CA TYR A 256 -8.66 0.43 19.79
C TYR A 256 -9.35 1.42 20.72
N ALA A 257 -8.62 1.98 21.67
CA ALA A 257 -9.13 2.96 22.61
C ALA A 257 -9.70 4.20 21.89
N SER A 258 -8.97 4.73 20.89
CA SER A 258 -9.45 5.85 20.08
C SER A 258 -10.71 5.52 19.27
N SER A 259 -10.89 4.27 18.86
CA SER A 259 -12.09 3.83 18.13
C SER A 259 -13.32 3.69 19.04
N LEU A 260 -13.09 3.54 20.35
CA LEU A 260 -14.11 3.39 21.41
C LEU A 260 -14.37 4.69 22.20
N ASP A 261 -13.76 5.80 21.77
CA ASP A 261 -13.73 7.08 22.49
C ASP A 261 -13.23 6.94 23.95
N ILE A 262 -12.21 6.10 24.16
CA ILE A 262 -11.54 5.87 25.43
C ILE A 262 -10.19 6.59 25.47
N SER A 263 -9.91 7.32 26.56
CA SER A 263 -8.62 7.94 26.81
C SER A 263 -7.79 7.14 27.82
N LEU A 264 -6.53 6.87 27.48
CA LEU A 264 -5.53 6.23 28.35
C LEU A 264 -4.48 7.24 28.87
N GLY A 265 -4.78 8.54 28.81
CA GLY A 265 -3.87 9.61 29.23
C GLY A 265 -2.80 10.02 28.20
N CYS A 266 -2.73 9.34 27.06
CA CYS A 266 -1.91 9.75 25.91
C CYS A 266 -2.65 9.45 24.58
N SER A 267 -2.18 10.04 23.47
CA SER A 267 -2.76 9.82 22.14
C SER A 267 -1.88 8.90 21.28
N TYR A 268 -2.46 8.40 20.20
CA TYR A 268 -1.72 7.66 19.17
C TYR A 268 -0.51 8.47 18.65
N ALA A 269 -0.66 9.79 18.44
CA ALA A 269 0.43 10.66 18.04
C ALA A 269 1.57 10.73 19.07
N SER A 270 1.26 10.66 20.37
CA SER A 270 2.27 10.65 21.44
C SER A 270 3.21 9.45 21.33
N VAL A 271 2.76 8.34 20.75
CA VAL A 271 3.61 7.17 20.48
C VAL A 271 4.26 7.28 19.10
N LEU A 272 3.48 7.58 18.05
CA LEU A 272 3.98 7.64 16.67
C LEU A 272 5.13 8.65 16.49
N LYS A 273 5.15 9.74 17.26
CA LYS A 273 6.20 10.77 17.17
C LYS A 273 7.62 10.21 17.38
N TRP A 274 7.75 9.05 18.02
CA TRP A 274 9.03 8.40 18.31
C TRP A 274 9.54 7.50 17.18
N ALA A 275 8.73 7.17 16.17
CA ALA A 275 9.15 6.35 15.03
C ALA A 275 10.47 6.84 14.38
N PRO A 276 10.72 8.16 14.22
CA PRO A 276 11.98 8.65 13.64
C PRO A 276 13.25 8.30 14.43
N ALA A 277 13.15 7.99 15.72
CA ALA A 277 14.30 7.56 16.53
C ALA A 277 14.88 6.21 16.06
N TYR A 278 14.09 5.43 15.33
CA TYR A 278 14.45 4.10 14.83
C TYR A 278 14.79 4.09 13.34
N TYR A 279 14.79 5.26 12.68
CA TYR A 279 15.16 5.35 11.27
C TYR A 279 16.68 5.54 11.08
N PRO A 280 17.29 4.86 10.08
CA PRO A 280 16.72 3.79 9.28
C PRO A 280 16.57 2.50 10.09
N TYR A 281 15.56 1.69 9.77
CA TYR A 281 15.40 0.36 10.34
C TYR A 281 16.59 -0.53 9.98
N GLN A 282 16.94 -1.46 10.89
CA GLN A 282 18.17 -2.24 10.76
C GLN A 282 17.89 -3.67 10.26
N GLY A 283 18.90 -4.29 9.67
CA GLY A 283 18.81 -5.67 9.20
C GLY A 283 18.99 -6.72 10.32
N PRO A 284 18.82 -8.01 10.00
CA PRO A 284 18.93 -9.10 10.98
C PRO A 284 20.34 -9.29 11.55
N SER A 285 21.39 -8.75 10.89
CA SER A 285 22.79 -8.87 11.35
C SER A 285 23.19 -7.81 12.38
N SER A 286 22.35 -6.80 12.60
CA SER A 286 22.67 -5.59 13.39
C SER A 286 22.07 -5.59 14.79
N MET A 287 21.20 -6.55 15.10
CA MET A 287 20.53 -6.68 16.39
C MET A 287 20.23 -8.14 16.70
N SER A 288 19.70 -8.42 17.90
CA SER A 288 19.28 -9.78 18.27
C SER A 288 18.11 -10.26 17.40
N GLU A 289 17.94 -11.58 17.29
CA GLU A 289 16.86 -12.15 16.48
C GLU A 289 15.46 -11.74 16.98
N ILE A 290 15.26 -11.74 18.30
CA ILE A 290 13.99 -11.32 18.93
C ILE A 290 13.72 -9.85 18.62
N GLU A 291 14.71 -8.98 18.80
CA GLU A 291 14.55 -7.55 18.55
C GLU A 291 14.31 -7.24 17.06
N TYR A 292 14.93 -8.00 16.16
CA TYR A 292 14.67 -7.89 14.71
C TYR A 292 13.25 -8.31 14.35
N ILE A 293 12.76 -9.43 14.91
CA ILE A 293 11.38 -9.88 14.73
C ILE A 293 10.39 -8.83 15.27
N ASP A 294 10.65 -8.27 16.45
CA ASP A 294 9.81 -7.23 17.03
C ASP A 294 9.84 -5.94 16.19
N GLN A 295 10.98 -5.56 15.60
CA GLN A 295 11.07 -4.45 14.65
C GLN A 295 10.19 -4.73 13.42
N CYS A 296 10.23 -5.94 12.87
CA CYS A 296 9.41 -6.35 11.75
C CYS A 296 7.90 -6.22 12.07
N TYR A 297 7.47 -6.69 13.24
CA TYR A 297 6.08 -6.52 13.69
C TYR A 297 5.73 -5.05 13.92
N TYR A 298 6.61 -4.26 14.55
CA TYR A 298 6.39 -2.83 14.77
C TYR A 298 6.14 -2.08 13.45
N VAL A 299 6.95 -2.33 12.43
CA VAL A 299 6.77 -1.74 11.09
C VAL A 299 5.40 -2.10 10.52
N CYS A 300 5.05 -3.39 10.54
CA CYS A 300 3.75 -3.85 10.03
C CYS A 300 2.59 -3.23 10.82
N ARG A 301 2.63 -3.25 12.15
CA ARG A 301 1.57 -2.73 13.02
C ARG A 301 1.38 -1.23 12.88
N THR A 302 2.46 -0.47 12.69
CA THR A 302 2.36 0.97 12.43
C THR A 302 1.57 1.24 11.14
N ILE A 303 1.88 0.52 10.05
CA ILE A 303 1.14 0.64 8.78
C ILE A 303 -0.31 0.19 8.95
N LEU A 304 -0.54 -0.96 9.58
CA LEU A 304 -1.88 -1.54 9.72
C LEU A 304 -2.79 -0.65 10.58
N THR A 305 -2.32 -0.14 11.71
CA THR A 305 -3.13 0.76 12.56
C THR A 305 -3.41 2.10 11.86
N LEU A 306 -2.44 2.67 11.12
CA LEU A 306 -2.68 3.89 10.33
C LEU A 306 -3.65 3.68 9.16
N THR A 307 -3.74 2.47 8.62
CA THR A 307 -4.57 2.14 7.45
C THR A 307 -5.92 1.54 7.82
N ASN A 308 -6.31 1.58 9.10
CA ASN A 308 -7.48 0.86 9.61
C ASN A 308 -7.46 -0.61 9.15
N TRP A 309 -6.39 -1.29 9.55
CA TRP A 309 -6.15 -2.71 9.33
C TRP A 309 -6.12 -3.15 7.85
N GLY A 310 -5.77 -2.22 6.96
CA GLY A 310 -5.68 -2.43 5.50
C GLY A 310 -6.88 -1.95 4.71
N THR A 311 -7.89 -1.35 5.37
CA THR A 311 -9.09 -0.80 4.74
C THR A 311 -8.79 0.46 3.91
N LEU A 312 -7.72 1.18 4.25
CA LEU A 312 -7.30 2.42 3.59
C LEU A 312 -5.97 2.22 2.85
N GLN A 313 -5.84 2.87 1.71
CA GLN A 313 -4.58 2.92 0.98
C GLN A 313 -3.67 4.01 1.56
N ILE A 314 -2.39 3.75 1.69
CA ILE A 314 -1.39 4.74 2.13
C ILE A 314 -0.37 5.01 1.03
N ALA A 315 -0.02 6.29 0.85
CA ALA A 315 1.01 6.67 -0.12
C ALA A 315 2.41 6.41 0.45
N VAL A 316 3.32 5.92 -0.41
CA VAL A 316 4.71 5.63 -0.05
C VAL A 316 5.40 6.85 0.58
N ASP A 317 5.12 8.05 0.08
CA ASP A 317 5.73 9.30 0.55
C ASP A 317 5.43 9.58 2.03
N LEU A 318 4.31 9.09 2.57
CA LEU A 318 3.95 9.28 3.97
C LEU A 318 4.77 8.37 4.92
N MET A 319 5.20 7.20 4.43
CA MET A 319 5.90 6.16 5.20
C MET A 319 7.01 5.48 4.38
N PRO A 320 8.02 6.24 3.91
CA PRO A 320 9.02 5.70 3.00
C PRO A 320 9.95 4.68 3.68
N ASN A 321 10.30 4.90 4.96
CA ASN A 321 11.23 4.02 5.68
C ASN A 321 10.63 2.63 5.87
N GLU A 322 9.36 2.57 6.25
CA GLU A 322 8.60 1.34 6.43
C GLU A 322 8.43 0.61 5.10
N TYR A 323 8.00 1.31 4.06
CA TYR A 323 7.83 0.74 2.73
C TYR A 323 9.12 0.10 2.19
N TYR A 324 10.23 0.84 2.21
CA TYR A 324 11.51 0.34 1.71
C TYR A 324 12.09 -0.77 2.59
N PHE A 325 11.88 -0.70 3.91
CA PHE A 325 12.27 -1.78 4.82
C PHE A 325 11.54 -3.09 4.47
N LEU A 326 10.21 -3.05 4.36
CA LEU A 326 9.42 -4.24 4.02
C LEU A 326 9.81 -4.84 2.67
N GLN A 327 10.03 -3.99 1.66
CA GLN A 327 10.49 -4.46 0.34
C GLN A 327 11.87 -5.13 0.38
N ALA A 328 12.78 -4.63 1.21
CA ALA A 328 14.13 -5.18 1.31
C ALA A 328 14.16 -6.51 2.09
N HIS A 329 13.23 -6.71 3.03
CA HIS A 329 13.28 -7.83 3.97
C HIS A 329 12.26 -8.94 3.68
N LEU A 330 11.26 -8.74 2.82
CA LEU A 330 10.30 -9.79 2.44
C LEU A 330 11.00 -11.08 1.95
N ASP A 331 12.04 -10.94 1.13
CA ASP A 331 12.77 -12.10 0.57
C ASP A 331 13.58 -12.86 1.62
N ILE A 332 14.01 -12.17 2.68
CA ILE A 332 14.69 -12.80 3.81
C ILE A 332 13.71 -13.73 4.53
N HIS A 333 12.49 -13.26 4.78
CA HIS A 333 11.47 -14.06 5.47
C HIS A 333 10.94 -15.21 4.61
N ILE A 334 10.79 -15.00 3.29
CA ILE A 334 10.50 -16.09 2.35
C ILE A 334 11.60 -17.15 2.39
N GLY A 335 12.88 -16.75 2.36
CA GLY A 335 14.01 -17.67 2.45
C GLY A 335 14.09 -18.44 3.77
N ARG A 336 13.59 -17.84 4.87
CA ARG A 336 13.50 -18.48 6.19
C ARG A 336 12.25 -19.34 6.37
N GLY A 337 11.28 -19.27 5.47
CA GLY A 337 9.98 -19.94 5.62
C GLY A 337 9.15 -19.41 6.79
N ASP A 338 9.35 -18.14 7.17
CA ASP A 338 8.63 -17.52 8.29
C ASP A 338 7.21 -17.11 7.88
N ASN A 339 6.28 -18.05 8.04
CA ASN A 339 4.88 -17.88 7.65
C ASN A 339 4.24 -16.61 8.24
N HIS A 340 4.61 -16.24 9.47
CA HIS A 340 4.01 -15.11 10.16
C HIS A 340 4.45 -13.80 9.55
N LEU A 341 5.76 -13.57 9.46
CA LEU A 341 6.30 -12.31 8.94
C LEU A 341 6.09 -12.16 7.44
N ILE A 342 6.12 -13.26 6.66
CA ILE A 342 5.72 -13.20 5.24
C ILE A 342 4.30 -12.67 5.12
N GLY A 343 3.38 -13.15 5.96
CA GLY A 343 1.98 -12.76 5.91
C GLY A 343 1.74 -11.31 6.33
N GLU A 344 2.34 -10.89 7.45
CA GLU A 344 2.31 -9.51 7.94
C GLU A 344 2.91 -8.53 6.91
N PHE A 345 4.06 -8.86 6.34
CA PHE A 345 4.71 -8.03 5.32
C PHE A 345 3.84 -7.91 4.07
N THR A 346 3.27 -9.03 3.63
CA THR A 346 2.38 -9.07 2.47
C THR A 346 1.16 -8.19 2.70
N ARG A 347 0.54 -8.29 3.88
CA ARG A 347 -0.61 -7.44 4.27
C ARG A 347 -0.24 -5.96 4.31
N ALA A 348 0.88 -5.61 4.95
CA ALA A 348 1.32 -4.23 5.09
C ALA A 348 1.73 -3.61 3.72
N LEU A 349 2.48 -4.33 2.89
CA LEU A 349 2.88 -3.88 1.55
C LEU A 349 1.69 -3.66 0.62
N LYS A 350 0.64 -4.46 0.73
CA LYS A 350 -0.60 -4.26 -0.02
C LYS A 350 -1.23 -2.90 0.25
N CYS A 351 -1.13 -2.37 1.47
CA CYS A 351 -1.67 -1.05 1.81
C CYS A 351 -1.06 0.09 0.96
N PHE A 352 0.14 -0.12 0.40
CA PHE A 352 0.78 0.80 -0.55
C PHE A 352 0.37 0.57 -2.01
N GLY A 353 -0.52 -0.38 -2.29
CA GLY A 353 -0.86 -0.81 -3.66
C GLY A 353 0.26 -1.57 -4.37
N THR A 354 1.17 -2.20 -3.61
CA THR A 354 2.35 -2.90 -4.15
C THR A 354 2.01 -4.33 -4.52
N SER A 355 2.58 -4.84 -5.64
CA SER A 355 2.51 -6.27 -5.95
C SER A 355 3.34 -7.07 -4.95
N VAL A 356 2.73 -8.14 -4.44
CA VAL A 356 3.27 -9.04 -3.43
C VAL A 356 3.14 -10.50 -3.87
N ASP A 357 3.22 -10.74 -5.18
CA ASP A 357 2.97 -12.05 -5.81
C ASP A 357 3.76 -13.19 -5.16
N ARG A 358 4.98 -12.93 -4.66
CA ARG A 358 5.81 -13.92 -3.97
C ARG A 358 5.26 -14.34 -2.61
N GLY A 359 4.74 -13.40 -1.82
CA GLY A 359 4.07 -13.70 -0.56
C GLY A 359 2.75 -14.45 -0.78
N VAL A 360 2.00 -14.07 -1.83
CA VAL A 360 0.80 -14.78 -2.27
C VAL A 360 1.13 -16.21 -2.71
N ALA A 361 2.22 -16.39 -3.47
CA ALA A 361 2.68 -17.69 -3.95
C ALA A 361 3.06 -18.60 -2.80
N PHE A 362 3.78 -18.05 -1.82
CA PHE A 362 4.11 -18.76 -0.61
C PHE A 362 2.84 -19.22 0.13
N ALA A 363 1.86 -18.34 0.33
CA ALA A 363 0.59 -18.71 0.95
C ALA A 363 -0.17 -19.80 0.15
N LEU A 364 -0.15 -19.76 -1.19
CA LEU A 364 -0.78 -20.82 -2.00
C LEU A 364 -0.06 -22.18 -1.95
N CYS A 365 1.16 -22.25 -1.43
CA CYS A 365 1.86 -23.52 -1.23
C CYS A 365 1.44 -24.25 0.05
N PHE A 366 0.83 -23.54 1.02
CA PHE A 366 0.45 -24.11 2.33
C PHE A 366 -1.06 -24.05 2.66
N PRO A 367 -2.01 -24.09 1.70
CA PRO A 367 -3.43 -23.85 1.95
C PRO A 367 -4.05 -24.86 2.92
N HIS A 368 -3.50 -26.07 2.98
CA HIS A 368 -4.01 -27.14 3.82
C HIS A 368 -3.43 -27.16 5.25
N SER A 369 -2.40 -26.35 5.52
CA SER A 369 -1.60 -26.40 6.76
C SER A 369 -1.84 -25.22 7.71
N PHE A 370 -2.70 -24.26 7.32
CA PHE A 370 -2.84 -23.01 8.06
C PHE A 370 -3.56 -23.14 9.40
N VAL A 371 -4.43 -24.14 9.54
CA VAL A 371 -5.25 -24.36 10.74
C VAL A 371 -5.05 -25.80 11.18
N GLN A 372 -3.85 -26.11 11.66
CA GLN A 372 -3.50 -27.41 12.23
C GLN A 372 -2.60 -27.18 13.43
N THR A 373 -2.91 -27.84 14.53
CA THR A 373 -1.98 -27.98 15.66
C THR A 373 -1.09 -29.19 15.36
N ASN A 374 0.23 -29.04 15.46
CA ASN A 374 1.14 -30.19 15.37
C ASN A 374 0.99 -31.03 16.65
N ALA A 375 0.02 -31.92 16.66
CA ALA A 375 -0.20 -32.86 17.76
C ALA A 375 0.91 -33.92 17.71
N GLY A 376 2.00 -33.70 18.45
CA GLY A 376 3.09 -34.68 18.59
C GLY A 376 4.48 -34.14 18.91
N ASP A 377 4.71 -32.83 18.77
CA ASP A 377 5.99 -32.21 19.15
C ASP A 377 5.88 -31.50 20.51
N ASP A 378 6.93 -31.61 21.33
CA ASP A 378 7.09 -30.94 22.64
C ASP A 378 7.06 -29.39 22.55
N SER A 379 6.94 -28.84 21.34
CA SER A 379 6.76 -27.42 21.01
C SER A 379 5.40 -27.13 20.34
N SER A 380 4.32 -27.72 20.84
CA SER A 380 2.96 -27.49 20.31
C SER A 380 2.62 -26.00 20.23
N GLU A 381 2.29 -25.49 19.03
CA GLU A 381 1.82 -24.12 18.78
C GLU A 381 0.54 -23.85 19.61
N SER A 382 0.44 -22.68 20.26
CA SER A 382 -0.77 -22.31 20.99
C SER A 382 -1.94 -22.05 20.02
N PRO A 383 -3.21 -22.20 20.47
CA PRO A 383 -4.37 -21.88 19.65
C PRO A 383 -4.33 -20.47 19.05
N GLN A 384 -3.85 -19.47 19.81
CA GLN A 384 -3.68 -18.09 19.35
C GLN A 384 -2.61 -17.99 18.24
N GLN A 385 -1.51 -18.74 18.34
CA GLN A 385 -0.48 -18.77 17.31
C GLN A 385 -1.03 -19.36 16.00
N VAL A 386 -1.80 -20.45 16.08
CA VAL A 386 -2.47 -21.06 14.92
C VAL A 386 -3.45 -20.07 14.28
N VAL A 387 -4.28 -19.41 15.08
CA VAL A 387 -5.21 -18.37 14.57
C VAL A 387 -4.47 -17.24 13.90
N HIS A 388 -3.41 -16.72 14.51
CA HIS A 388 -2.63 -15.63 13.94
C HIS A 388 -2.01 -16.03 12.60
N LYS A 389 -1.37 -17.21 12.53
CA LYS A 389 -0.79 -17.79 11.31
C LYS A 389 -1.82 -17.96 10.19
N ALA A 390 -2.98 -18.50 10.52
CA ALA A 390 -4.09 -18.66 9.56
C ALA A 390 -4.59 -17.31 9.05
N SER A 391 -4.74 -16.34 9.96
CA SER A 391 -5.25 -15.01 9.63
C SER A 391 -4.30 -14.28 8.68
N VAL A 392 -2.99 -14.27 8.96
CA VAL A 392 -1.99 -13.63 8.07
C VAL A 392 -1.87 -14.30 6.71
N ALA A 393 -2.10 -15.62 6.64
CA ALA A 393 -2.21 -16.32 5.36
C ALA A 393 -3.45 -15.86 4.57
N LEU A 394 -4.62 -15.75 5.21
CA LEU A 394 -5.84 -15.23 4.57
C LEU A 394 -5.65 -13.78 4.10
N TYR A 395 -5.04 -12.91 4.91
CA TYR A 395 -4.71 -11.55 4.48
C TYR A 395 -3.77 -11.55 3.26
N SER A 396 -2.82 -12.47 3.21
CA SER A 396 -1.91 -12.64 2.07
C SER A 396 -2.63 -13.09 0.82
N LEU A 397 -3.67 -13.91 0.94
CA LEU A 397 -4.46 -14.37 -0.19
C LEU A 397 -5.53 -13.36 -0.64
N SER A 398 -5.96 -12.43 0.23
CA SER A 398 -7.01 -11.44 -0.08
C SER A 398 -6.61 -10.39 -1.14
N GLU A 399 -7.59 -9.80 -1.83
CA GLU A 399 -7.40 -8.59 -2.65
C GLU A 399 -8.05 -7.41 -1.93
N PRO A 400 -7.27 -6.47 -1.38
CA PRO A 400 -7.84 -5.37 -0.64
C PRO A 400 -8.59 -4.41 -1.58
N CYS A 401 -9.86 -4.20 -1.25
CA CYS A 401 -10.69 -3.13 -1.75
C CYS A 401 -10.56 -1.95 -0.79
N PHE A 402 -9.86 -0.90 -1.23
CA PHE A 402 -9.65 0.27 -0.39
C PHE A 402 -10.90 1.15 -0.35
N ASN A 403 -11.31 1.54 0.86
CA ASN A 403 -12.44 2.44 1.08
C ASN A 403 -12.02 3.92 1.18
N GLY A 404 -10.75 4.23 0.89
CA GLY A 404 -10.21 5.58 0.96
C GLY A 404 -8.70 5.59 1.16
N TYR A 405 -8.20 6.70 1.71
CA TYR A 405 -6.78 6.93 1.95
C TYR A 405 -6.50 7.15 3.44
N ALA A 406 -5.37 6.63 3.89
CA ALA A 406 -4.86 6.78 5.25
C ALA A 406 -4.38 8.23 5.52
N PRO A 407 -4.29 8.66 6.79
CA PRO A 407 -4.50 7.89 8.02
C PRO A 407 -5.98 7.71 8.39
N GLY A 408 -6.30 6.56 8.99
CA GLY A 408 -7.62 6.26 9.57
C GLY A 408 -7.80 6.80 11.00
N VAL A 409 -6.72 7.26 11.64
CA VAL A 409 -6.75 7.88 12.96
C VAL A 409 -7.06 9.37 12.82
N SER A 410 -8.14 9.82 13.45
CA SER A 410 -8.59 11.23 13.42
C SER A 410 -7.80 12.11 14.41
N ASP A 411 -6.48 12.21 14.22
CA ASP A 411 -5.57 13.02 15.03
C ASP A 411 -4.73 13.95 14.13
N ALA A 412 -4.87 15.28 14.33
CA ALA A 412 -4.16 16.28 13.56
C ALA A 412 -2.63 16.19 13.72
N GLN A 413 -2.14 15.72 14.87
CA GLN A 413 -0.71 15.52 15.09
C GLN A 413 -0.19 14.34 14.26
N VAL A 414 -0.97 13.26 14.10
CA VAL A 414 -0.60 12.15 13.19
C VAL A 414 -0.44 12.66 11.77
N LEU A 415 -1.39 13.46 11.27
CA LEU A 415 -1.30 14.08 9.95
C LEU A 415 -0.03 14.94 9.80
N SER A 416 0.30 15.74 10.83
CA SER A 416 1.51 16.57 10.81
C SER A 416 2.81 15.75 10.72
N ILE A 417 2.87 14.61 11.43
CA ILE A 417 4.01 13.70 11.40
C ILE A 417 4.17 13.11 9.99
N LEU A 418 3.08 12.62 9.40
CA LEU A 418 3.10 12.02 8.06
C LEU A 418 3.42 13.04 6.96
N GLN A 419 2.92 14.28 7.08
CA GLN A 419 3.25 15.37 6.16
C GLN A 419 4.73 15.75 6.22
N ARG A 420 5.32 15.76 7.41
CA ARG A 420 6.76 15.99 7.58
C ARG A 420 7.60 14.88 6.94
N ASN A 421 7.16 13.63 7.03
CA ASN A 421 7.83 12.52 6.35
C ASN A 421 7.80 12.72 4.83
N ALA A 422 6.63 13.07 4.28
CA ALA A 422 6.47 13.33 2.85
C ALA A 422 7.28 14.52 2.34
N SER A 423 7.35 15.62 3.10
CA SER A 423 8.19 16.77 2.73
C SER A 423 9.67 16.40 2.72
N THR A 424 10.12 15.61 3.72
CA THR A 424 11.51 15.15 3.81
C THR A 424 11.85 14.23 2.63
N GLU A 425 10.95 13.33 2.28
CA GLU A 425 11.11 12.44 1.12
C GLU A 425 11.09 13.21 -0.21
N HIS A 426 10.20 14.20 -0.35
CA HIS A 426 10.20 15.08 -1.52
C HIS A 426 11.54 15.83 -1.66
N GLN A 427 12.04 16.39 -0.55
CA GLN A 427 13.33 17.08 -0.55
C GLN A 427 14.47 16.13 -0.94
N ARG A 428 14.50 14.90 -0.39
CA ARG A 428 15.48 13.87 -0.78
C ARG A 428 15.44 13.56 -2.27
N ARG A 429 14.27 13.57 -2.91
CA ARG A 429 14.13 13.33 -4.35
C ARG A 429 14.63 14.52 -5.18
N VAL A 430 14.34 15.74 -4.74
CA VAL A 430 14.81 16.98 -5.38
C VAL A 430 16.32 17.12 -5.26
N ASP A 431 16.90 16.88 -4.08
CA ASP A 431 18.34 16.96 -3.86
C ASP A 431 19.10 15.91 -4.70
N ASN A 432 18.45 14.78 -4.96
CA ASN A 432 19.03 13.69 -5.75
C ASN A 432 18.56 13.68 -7.21
N THR A 433 18.02 14.76 -7.80
CA THR A 433 17.32 14.73 -9.11
C THR A 433 18.09 13.96 -10.22
N GLU A 434 19.42 14.08 -10.32
CA GLU A 434 20.23 13.32 -11.29
C GLU A 434 20.37 11.82 -10.93
N SER A 435 20.55 11.50 -9.64
CA SER A 435 20.50 10.12 -9.14
C SER A 435 19.09 9.55 -9.19
N PHE A 436 18.06 10.37 -9.03
CA PHE A 436 16.66 9.99 -8.91
C PHE A 436 16.05 9.67 -10.26
N GLU A 437 16.40 10.36 -11.35
CA GLU A 437 16.05 9.88 -12.70
C GLU A 437 16.74 8.54 -13.02
N SER A 438 18.00 8.39 -12.59
CA SER A 438 18.74 7.13 -12.70
C SER A 438 18.13 6.04 -11.79
N ASP A 439 17.66 6.38 -10.60
CA ASP A 439 17.07 5.46 -9.62
C ASP A 439 15.60 5.17 -9.92
N ILE A 440 14.87 6.07 -10.58
CA ILE A 440 13.56 5.79 -11.20
C ILE A 440 13.79 4.81 -12.35
N LYS A 441 14.74 5.08 -13.25
CA LYS A 441 15.07 4.13 -14.34
C LYS A 441 15.56 2.79 -13.80
N ARG A 442 16.36 2.80 -12.74
CA ARG A 442 16.86 1.61 -12.04
C ARG A 442 15.75 0.93 -11.23
N ASN A 443 14.79 1.65 -10.66
CA ASN A 443 13.64 1.09 -9.95
C ASN A 443 12.60 0.55 -10.93
N TYR A 444 12.40 1.18 -12.09
CA TYR A 444 11.64 0.62 -13.21
C TYR A 444 12.33 -0.61 -13.78
N MET A 445 13.67 -0.58 -13.95
CA MET A 445 14.44 -1.77 -14.34
C MET A 445 14.39 -2.84 -13.27
N LYS A 446 14.54 -2.51 -11.99
CA LYS A 446 14.41 -3.46 -10.87
C LYS A 446 12.99 -3.96 -10.75
N GLN A 447 11.95 -3.17 -10.98
CA GLN A 447 10.56 -3.63 -11.05
C GLN A 447 10.32 -4.50 -12.27
N ALA A 448 10.91 -4.19 -13.42
CA ALA A 448 10.80 -5.02 -14.63
C ALA A 448 11.56 -6.33 -14.47
N LEU A 449 12.75 -6.28 -13.86
CA LEU A 449 13.58 -7.43 -13.53
C LEU A 449 12.94 -8.26 -12.41
N ARG A 450 12.33 -7.62 -11.40
CA ARG A 450 11.51 -8.26 -10.36
C ARG A 450 10.28 -8.89 -10.98
N LYS A 451 9.53 -8.22 -11.85
CA LYS A 451 8.43 -8.84 -12.61
C LYS A 451 8.89 -10.04 -13.44
N LEU A 452 10.10 -9.98 -14.01
CA LEU A 452 10.73 -11.11 -14.71
C LEU A 452 11.12 -12.22 -13.73
N GLN A 453 11.67 -11.89 -12.56
CA GLN A 453 12.02 -12.83 -11.49
C GLN A 453 10.78 -13.43 -10.82
N ASP A 454 9.69 -12.69 -10.67
CA ASP A 454 8.40 -13.16 -10.16
C ASP A 454 7.79 -14.12 -11.19
N LYS A 455 7.90 -13.79 -12.48
CA LYS A 455 7.52 -14.68 -13.58
C LYS A 455 8.42 -15.93 -13.68
N ALA A 456 9.70 -15.83 -13.31
CA ALA A 456 10.63 -16.95 -13.29
C ALA A 456 10.47 -17.82 -12.03
N ALA A 457 10.31 -17.24 -10.85
CA ALA A 457 10.04 -17.92 -9.60
C ALA A 457 8.71 -18.67 -9.65
N THR A 458 7.69 -18.12 -10.32
CA THR A 458 6.43 -18.85 -10.59
C THR A 458 6.60 -20.01 -11.59
N MET A 459 7.66 -20.02 -12.41
CA MET A 459 8.05 -21.15 -13.26
C MET A 459 8.91 -22.17 -12.50
N ASP A 460 9.85 -21.73 -11.66
CA ASP A 460 10.71 -22.60 -10.84
C ASP A 460 9.94 -23.25 -9.69
N VAL A 461 8.89 -22.63 -9.18
CA VAL A 461 7.98 -23.29 -8.23
C VAL A 461 7.32 -24.53 -8.87
N LYS A 462 7.10 -24.59 -10.20
CA LYS A 462 6.69 -25.86 -10.85
C LYS A 462 7.79 -26.94 -10.77
N LEU A 463 9.06 -26.55 -10.82
CA LEU A 463 10.21 -27.46 -10.70
C LEU A 463 10.44 -27.91 -9.26
N VAL A 464 10.33 -27.01 -8.28
CA VAL A 464 10.39 -27.35 -6.85
C VAL A 464 9.20 -28.23 -6.46
N ILE A 465 7.98 -27.94 -6.93
CA ILE A 465 6.80 -28.81 -6.72
C ILE A 465 7.04 -30.22 -7.29
N THR A 466 7.76 -30.37 -8.40
CA THR A 466 8.08 -31.69 -8.96
C THR A 466 9.16 -32.41 -8.13
N CYS A 467 10.17 -31.70 -7.61
CA CYS A 467 11.22 -32.28 -6.78
C CYS A 467 10.77 -32.61 -5.35
N THR A 468 9.93 -31.79 -4.72
CA THR A 468 9.44 -32.06 -3.35
C THR A 468 8.39 -33.18 -3.33
N PHE A 469 7.56 -33.32 -4.37
CA PHE A 469 6.67 -34.50 -4.51
C PHE A 469 7.45 -35.80 -4.76
N LEU A 470 8.62 -35.76 -5.39
CA LEU A 470 9.48 -36.92 -5.58
C LEU A 470 10.21 -37.32 -4.28
N CYS A 471 10.56 -36.37 -3.41
CA CYS A 471 11.19 -36.66 -2.11
C CYS A 471 10.19 -37.14 -1.04
N LEU A 472 8.93 -36.70 -1.07
CA LEU A 472 7.89 -37.12 -0.11
C LEU A 472 7.20 -38.45 -0.47
N ASN A 473 7.42 -38.99 -1.68
CA ASN A 473 6.96 -40.35 -2.04
C ASN A 473 8.06 -41.42 -1.87
N TYR A 474 9.22 -41.06 -1.31
CA TYR A 474 10.35 -41.95 -1.06
C TYR A 474 10.84 -41.94 0.41
N LEU A 475 10.01 -41.45 1.32
CA LEU A 475 10.05 -41.67 2.78
C LEU A 475 8.68 -42.17 3.21
#